data_AF-A0A9D7EZG2-F1
#
_entry.id   AF-A0A9D7EZG2-F1
#
_cell.length_a   1.000
_cell.length_b   1.000
_cell.length_c   1.000
_cell.angle_alpha   90.00
_cell.angle_beta   90.00
_cell.angle_gamma   90.00
#
_symmetry.space_group_name_H-M   'P 1'
#
loop_
_entity.id
_entity.type
_entity.pdbx_description
1 polymer ?
#
loop_
_entity_poly.entity_id
_entity_poly.type
_entity_poly.pdbx_seq_one_letter_code
_entity_poly.pdbx_strand_id
1 'polypeptide(L)'
;MSLSITEYREKLIAKIMLASSQDEVKRYIDTAMKSLEQHNLNGHIVSRFIEKILDELESFSPMNKEAQQWSNIKMGRICFNQIKRKLDLASQL
;
A
#
# COMPACT_ATOMS: atom_id res chain seq x y z
N MET A 1 -16.64 11.22 -11.09
CA MET A 1 -15.67 11.91 -10.21
C MET A 1 -14.37 11.13 -10.23
N SER A 2 -13.28 11.73 -10.69
CA SER A 2 -11.95 11.15 -10.55
C SER A 2 -11.56 11.14 -9.08
N LEU A 3 -11.23 9.97 -8.51
CA LEU A 3 -10.65 9.92 -7.18
C LEU A 3 -9.30 10.62 -7.19
N SER A 4 -9.04 11.48 -6.21
CA SER A 4 -7.70 11.98 -5.96
C SER A 4 -6.79 10.84 -5.49
N ILE A 5 -5.48 11.00 -5.70
CA ILE A 5 -4.49 10.01 -5.24
C ILE A 5 -4.51 9.84 -3.71
N THR A 6 -4.86 10.89 -2.97
CA THR A 6 -5.02 10.86 -1.51
C THR A 6 -6.21 10.01 -1.09
N GLU A 7 -7.38 10.23 -1.68
CA GLU A 7 -8.57 9.41 -1.39
C GLU A 7 -8.34 7.95 -1.81
N TYR A 8 -7.57 7.72 -2.88
CA TYR A 8 -7.23 6.38 -3.34
C TYR A 8 -6.36 5.65 -2.31
N ARG A 9 -5.37 6.36 -1.76
CA ARG A 9 -4.49 5.88 -0.68
C ARG A 9 -5.30 5.48 0.55
N GLU A 10 -6.17 6.37 1.02
CA GLU A 10 -7.00 6.14 2.20
C GLU A 10 -7.91 4.92 2.03
N LYS A 11 -8.55 4.78 0.85
CA LYS A 11 -9.37 3.61 0.54
C LYS A 11 -8.56 2.32 0.50
N LEU A 12 -7.34 2.36 -0.02
CA LEU A 12 -6.46 1.19 -0.04
C LEU A 12 -6.07 0.77 1.38
N ILE A 13 -5.69 1.72 2.24
CA ILE A 13 -5.36 1.45 3.64
C ILE A 13 -6.56 0.85 4.38
N ALA A 14 -7.76 1.41 4.18
CA ALA A 14 -8.99 0.84 4.73
C ALA A 14 -9.24 -0.60 4.26
N LYS A 15 -9.05 -0.90 2.96
CA LYS A 15 -9.16 -2.26 2.42
C LYS A 15 -8.13 -3.21 3.02
N ILE A 16 -6.89 -2.77 3.22
CA ILE A 16 -5.85 -3.58 3.87
C ILE A 16 -6.26 -3.90 5.30
N MET A 17 -6.69 -2.89 6.07
CA MET A 17 -7.10 -3.10 7.46
C MET A 17 -8.26 -4.09 7.58
N LEU A 18 -9.27 -3.96 6.71
CA LEU A 18 -10.51 -4.74 6.73
C LEU A 18 -10.45 -6.05 5.93
N ALA A 19 -9.30 -6.41 5.38
CA ALA A 19 -9.13 -7.66 4.62
C ALA A 19 -9.41 -8.88 5.51
N SER A 20 -10.06 -9.89 4.95
CA SER A 20 -10.38 -11.14 5.66
C SER A 20 -9.18 -12.09 5.71
N SER A 21 -8.15 -11.84 4.89
CA SER A 21 -6.93 -12.67 4.85
C SER A 21 -5.72 -11.89 4.33
N GLN A 22 -4.52 -12.42 4.58
CA GLN A 22 -3.27 -11.89 4.02
C GLN A 22 -3.23 -11.98 2.49
N ASP A 23 -3.89 -12.97 1.89
CA ASP A 23 -4.02 -13.09 0.44
C ASP A 23 -4.86 -11.96 -0.15
N GLU A 24 -5.93 -11.54 0.54
CA GLU A 24 -6.71 -10.36 0.13
C GLU A 24 -5.90 -9.08 0.22
N VAL A 25 -5.10 -8.91 1.28
CA VAL A 25 -4.16 -7.77 1.40
C VAL A 25 -3.25 -7.71 0.18
N LYS A 26 -2.62 -8.83 -0.18
CA LYS A 26 -1.74 -8.91 -1.35
C LYS A 26 -2.49 -8.57 -2.63
N ARG A 27 -3.70 -9.11 -2.83
CA ARG A 27 -4.52 -8.80 -4.02
C ARG A 27 -4.87 -7.31 -4.11
N TYR A 28 -5.26 -6.68 -3.01
CA TYR A 28 -5.56 -5.24 -3.00
C TYR A 28 -4.36 -4.39 -3.38
N ILE A 29 -3.17 -4.73 -2.86
CA ILE A 29 -1.92 -4.03 -3.18
C ILE A 29 -1.54 -4.26 -4.65
N ASP A 30 -1.56 -5.51 -5.12
CA ASP A 30 -1.24 -5.85 -6.51
C ASP A 30 -2.17 -5.13 -7.50
N THR A 31 -3.48 -5.11 -7.21
CA THR A 31 -4.46 -4.36 -8.01
C THR A 31 -4.14 -2.87 -7.99
N ALA A 32 -3.79 -2.32 -6.83
CA ALA A 32 -3.50 -0.90 -6.73
C ALA A 32 -2.26 -0.50 -7.53
N MET A 33 -1.18 -1.27 -7.42
CA MET A 33 0.04 -1.01 -8.19
C MET A 33 -0.20 -1.10 -9.70
N LYS A 34 -0.96 -2.09 -10.15
CA LYS A 34 -1.37 -2.20 -11.56
C LYS A 34 -2.18 -1.00 -12.02
N SER A 35 -3.11 -0.51 -11.20
CA SER A 35 -3.87 0.70 -11.54
C SER A 35 -2.96 1.93 -11.66
N LEU A 36 -2.02 2.12 -10.74
CA LEU A 36 -1.07 3.24 -10.81
C LEU A 36 -0.19 3.18 -12.08
N GLU A 37 0.25 1.98 -12.46
CA GLU A 37 1.00 1.72 -13.70
C GLU A 37 0.16 2.01 -14.95
N GLN A 38 -1.08 1.51 -15.01
CA GLN A 38 -2.00 1.76 -16.13
C GLN A 38 -2.35 3.23 -16.32
N HIS A 39 -2.37 4.00 -15.24
CA HIS A 39 -2.58 5.45 -15.30
C HIS A 39 -1.31 6.24 -15.66
N ASN A 40 -0.20 5.57 -16.01
CA ASN A 40 1.09 6.16 -16.37
C ASN A 40 1.54 7.25 -15.38
N LEU A 41 1.29 7.03 -14.08
CA LEU A 41 1.72 7.97 -13.06
C LEU A 41 3.25 8.03 -13.03
N ASN A 42 3.78 9.24 -12.89
CA ASN A 42 5.21 9.46 -12.78
C ASN A 42 5.78 8.63 -11.62
N GLY A 43 6.93 7.97 -11.82
CA GLY A 43 7.59 7.14 -10.82
C GLY A 43 7.81 7.85 -9.48
N HIS A 44 8.05 9.16 -9.48
CA HIS A 44 8.15 9.97 -8.26
C HIS A 44 6.82 10.07 -7.50
N ILE A 45 5.70 10.15 -8.21
CA ILE A 45 4.36 10.16 -7.62
C ILE A 45 4.06 8.79 -6.99
N VAL A 46 4.39 7.71 -7.70
CA VAL A 46 4.23 6.34 -7.19
C VAL A 46 5.11 6.08 -5.97
N SER A 47 6.37 6.53 -5.99
CA SER A 47 7.28 6.42 -4.85
C SER A 47 6.72 7.14 -3.62
N ARG A 48 6.34 8.42 -3.77
CA ARG A 48 5.69 9.19 -2.68
C ARG A 48 4.40 8.56 -2.19
N PHE A 49 3.61 7.94 -3.07
CA PHE A 49 2.40 7.22 -2.68
C PHE A 49 2.72 6.03 -1.78
N ILE A 50 3.73 5.23 -2.14
CA ILE A 50 4.18 4.07 -1.35
C ILE A 50 4.74 4.52 0.00
N GLU A 51 5.57 5.56 0.02
CA GLU A 51 6.14 6.11 1.26
C GLU A 51 5.05 6.55 2.23
N LYS A 52 4.07 7.31 1.75
CA LYS A 52 2.94 7.75 2.58
C LYS A 52 2.08 6.60 3.09
N ILE A 53 2.02 5.47 2.40
CA ILE A 53 1.31 4.29 2.92
C ILE A 53 2.15 3.61 4.00
N LEU A 54 3.45 3.46 3.78
CA LEU A 54 4.35 2.86 4.76
C LEU A 54 4.33 3.65 6.07
N ASP A 55 4.45 4.99 6.01
CA ASP A 55 4.39 5.86 7.19
C ASP A 55 3.08 5.68 7.97
N GLU A 56 1.95 5.61 7.25
CA GLU A 56 0.64 5.44 7.88
C GLU A 56 0.47 4.05 8.49
N LEU A 57 0.91 2.99 7.80
CA LEU A 57 0.90 1.63 8.34
C LEU A 57 1.82 1.47 9.56
N GLU A 58 2.91 2.23 9.63
CA GLU A 58 3.85 2.26 10.75
C GLU A 58 3.33 3.06 11.95
N SER A 59 2.46 4.03 11.72
CA SER A 59 1.81 4.81 12.77
C SER A 59 0.76 4.01 13.56
N PHE A 60 0.27 2.89 13.03
CA PHE A 60 -0.72 2.08 13.72
C PHE A 60 -0.13 1.36 14.94
N SER A 61 -0.77 1.54 16.09
CA SER A 61 -0.44 0.81 17.31
C SER A 61 -1.20 -0.51 17.40
N PRO A 62 -0.54 -1.61 17.81
CA PRO A 62 -1.18 -2.91 18.02
C PRO A 62 -2.25 -2.88 19.13
N MET A 63 -2.18 -1.93 20.06
CA MET A 63 -3.12 -1.85 21.19
C MET A 63 -4.57 -1.51 20.77
N ASN A 64 -4.75 -0.92 19.59
CA ASN A 64 -6.04 -0.44 19.09
C ASN A 64 -6.52 -1.21 17.85
N LYS A 65 -6.06 -2.46 17.68
CA LYS A 65 -6.33 -3.28 16.49
C LYS A 65 -6.59 -4.73 16.87
N GLU A 66 -7.55 -5.34 16.18
CA GLU A 66 -7.79 -6.78 16.29
C GLU A 66 -6.60 -7.56 15.71
N ALA A 67 -6.42 -8.81 16.15
CA ALA A 67 -5.30 -9.65 15.71
C ALA A 67 -5.23 -9.78 14.18
N GLN A 68 -6.38 -9.92 13.49
CA GLN A 68 -6.45 -9.98 12.03
C GLN A 68 -6.02 -8.65 11.40
N GLN A 69 -6.51 -7.52 11.90
CA GLN A 69 -6.14 -6.19 11.40
C GLN A 69 -4.63 -5.96 11.55
N TRP A 70 -4.04 -6.37 12.69
CA TRP A 70 -2.60 -6.24 12.90
C TRP A 70 -1.79 -7.15 11.98
N SER A 71 -2.25 -8.38 11.76
CA SER A 71 -1.67 -9.31 10.78
C SER A 71 -1.69 -8.70 9.37
N ASN A 72 -2.81 -8.10 8.98
CA ASN A 72 -2.97 -7.44 7.70
C ASN A 72 -2.04 -6.22 7.55
N ILE A 73 -1.91 -5.38 8.59
CA ILE A 73 -1.00 -4.23 8.61
C ILE A 73 0.44 -4.69 8.40
N LYS A 74 0.88 -5.73 9.12
CA LYS A 74 2.23 -6.31 8.94
C LYS A 74 2.43 -6.81 7.52
N MET A 75 1.46 -7.54 6.97
CA MET A 75 1.53 -8.04 5.60
C MET A 75 1.63 -6.89 4.58
N GLY A 76 0.80 -5.86 4.74
CA GLY A 76 0.84 -4.66 3.92
C GLY A 76 2.21 -4.00 3.92
N ARG A 77 2.81 -3.82 5.11
CA ARG A 77 4.17 -3.27 5.26
C ARG A 77 5.21 -4.12 4.52
N ILE A 78 5.14 -5.45 4.63
CA ILE A 78 6.07 -6.35 3.92
C ILE A 78 5.94 -6.16 2.41
N CYS A 79 4.71 -6.18 1.88
CA CYS A 79 4.45 -6.02 0.46
C CYS A 79 4.95 -4.66 -0.07
N PHE A 80 4.62 -3.55 0.60
CA PHE A 80 5.05 -2.23 0.16
C PHE A 80 6.56 -2.03 0.24
N ASN A 81 7.23 -2.58 1.25
CA ASN A 81 8.69 -2.56 1.31
C ASN A 81 9.33 -3.35 0.16
N GLN A 82 8.75 -4.49 -0.24
CA GLN A 82 9.23 -5.24 -1.40
C GLN A 82 9.05 -4.45 -2.71
N ILE A 83 7.92 -3.76 -2.86
CA ILE A 83 7.65 -2.91 -4.04
C ILE A 83 8.64 -1.73 -4.06
N LYS A 84 8.83 -1.02 -2.95
CA LYS A 84 9.77 0.10 -2.84
C LYS A 84 11.17 -0.32 -3.28
N ARG A 85 11.69 -1.42 -2.74
CA ARG A 85 13.00 -1.97 -3.13
C ARG A 85 13.11 -2.26 -4.64
N LYS A 86 12.05 -2.79 -5.26
CA LYS A 86 12.05 -3.06 -6.71
C LYS A 86 12.09 -1.77 -7.54
N LEU A 87 11.37 -0.73 -7.11
CA LEU A 87 11.37 0.57 -7.78
C LEU A 87 12.73 1.27 -7.65
N ASP A 88 13.35 1.19 -6.46
CA ASP A 88 14.68 1.76 -6.23
C ASP A 88 15.73 1.10 -7.12
N LEU A 89 15.68 -0.23 -7.27
CA LEU A 89 16.55 -0.98 -8.19
C LEU A 89 16.32 -0.63 -9.66
N ALA A 90 15.06 -0.47 -10.07
CA ALA A 90 14.71 -0.11 -11.44
C ALA A 90 15.11 1.33 -11.80
N SER A 91 15.23 2.22 -10.82
CA SER A 91 15.64 3.62 -11.03
C SER A 91 17.16 3.81 -11.12
N GLN A 92 17.95 2.75 -10.89
CA GLN A 92 19.42 2.75 -10.94
C GLN A 92 19.97 2.17 -12.25
N LEU A 93 19.11 1.66 -13.14
CA LEU A 93 19.43 1.12 -14.46
C LEU A 93 19.07 2.13 -15.55
#